data_AF-R4ZHU9-F1
#
_entry.id   AF-R4ZHU9-F1
#
_cell.length_a   1.000
_cell.length_b   1.000
_cell.length_c   1.000
_cell.angle_alpha   90.00
_cell.angle_beta   90.00
_cell.angle_gamma   90.00
#
_symmetry.space_group_name_H-M   'P 1'
#
loop_
_entity.id
_entity.type
_entity.pdbx_description
1 polymer ?
#
loop_
_entity_poly.entity_id
_entity_poly.type
_entity_poly.pdbx_seq_one_letter_code
_entity_poly.pdbx_strand_id
1 'polypeptide(L)'
;MQVCFAPLLGRWSDKLGRRPVLLLSLAGAAFDYTLLALSNVLWMLYLGRIISGITGATGAVAASVVADSTAVSERTAWFGRLGAAFGAGLIAGPAIGGLAGDISPHLPFVIAAILNACTFLEVFFIF
;
A
#
# COMPACT_ATOMS: atom_id res chain seq x y z
N MET A 1 0.58 12.54 7.88
CA MET A 1 0.70 11.32 8.70
C MET A 1 1.85 10.42 8.24
N GLN A 2 1.89 9.96 6.98
CA GLN A 2 2.91 9.01 6.50
C GLN A 2 4.38 9.49 6.65
N VAL A 3 4.66 10.79 6.55
CA VAL A 3 6.02 11.35 6.71
C VAL A 3 6.63 11.06 8.09
N CYS A 4 5.80 10.94 9.14
CA CYS A 4 6.28 10.67 10.49
C CYS A 4 6.43 9.16 10.77
N PHE A 5 5.52 8.35 10.24
CA PHE A 5 5.48 6.90 10.51
C PHE A 5 6.31 6.07 9.54
N ALA A 6 6.51 6.53 8.30
CA ALA A 6 7.33 5.81 7.32
C ALA A 6 8.79 5.61 7.77
N PRO A 7 9.48 6.59 8.40
CA PRO A 7 10.81 6.36 8.97
C PRO A 7 10.80 5.36 10.13
N LEU A 8 9.77 5.40 10.98
CA LEU A 8 9.60 4.48 12.12
C LEU A 8 9.40 3.03 11.64
N LEU A 9 8.53 2.83 10.64
CA LEU A 9 8.28 1.53 10.02
C LEU A 9 9.49 1.03 9.25
N GLY A 10 10.24 1.93 8.59
CA GLY A 10 11.52 1.59 7.96
C GLY A 10 12.51 1.03 8.98
N ARG A 11 12.68 1.70 10.12
CA ARG A 11 13.54 1.21 11.22
C ARG A 11 13.06 -0.10 11.82
N TRP A 12 11.74 -0.31 11.90
CA TRP A 12 11.17 -1.58 12.34
C TRP A 12 11.39 -2.68 11.31
N SER A 13 11.32 -2.37 10.01
CA SER A 13 11.63 -3.30 8.92
C SER A 13 13.07 -3.77 8.96
N ASP A 14 14.02 -2.89 9.31
CA ASP A 14 15.43 -3.26 9.41
C ASP A 14 15.71 -4.20 10.60
N LYS A 15 14.84 -4.21 11.63
CA LYS A 15 14.99 -5.04 12.84
C LYS A 15 14.17 -6.34 12.82
N LEU A 16 12.92 -6.26 12.36
CA LEU A 16 11.95 -7.36 12.36
C LEU A 16 11.93 -8.14 11.03
N GLY A 17 12.64 -7.63 10.02
CA GLY A 17 12.61 -8.14 8.66
C GLY A 17 11.60 -7.40 7.79
N ARG A 18 11.86 -7.44 6.47
CA ARG A 18 11.10 -6.71 5.45
C ARG A 18 9.69 -7.25 5.26
N ARG A 19 9.54 -8.58 5.28
CA ARG A 19 8.27 -9.26 5.01
C ARG A 19 7.17 -8.95 6.05
N PRO A 20 7.41 -9.04 7.37
CA PRO A 20 6.38 -8.71 8.36
C PRO A 20 5.88 -7.27 8.25
N VAL A 21 6.77 -6.32 7.95
CA VAL A 21 6.38 -4.91 7.80
C VAL A 21 5.60 -4.69 6.50
N LEU A 22 5.97 -5.34 5.40
CA LEU A 22 5.19 -5.29 4.16
C LEU A 22 3.77 -5.84 4.35
N LEU A 23 3.65 -6.99 5.02
CA LEU A 23 2.37 -7.60 5.34
C LEU A 23 1.53 -6.72 6.26
N LEU A 24 2.13 -6.11 7.28
CA LEU A 24 1.44 -5.16 8.16
C LEU A 24 0.94 -3.92 7.40
N SER A 25 1.75 -3.39 6.48
CA SER A 25 1.36 -2.27 5.63
C SER A 25 0.19 -2.61 4.72
N LEU A 26 0.23 -3.77 4.06
CA LEU A 26 -0.83 -4.23 3.16
C LEU A 26 -2.12 -4.58 3.93
N ALA A 27 -2.02 -5.24 5.08
CA ALA A 27 -3.17 -5.53 5.94
C ALA A 27 -3.80 -4.24 6.46
N GLY A 28 -2.98 -3.28 6.90
CA GLY A 28 -3.42 -1.96 7.32
C GLY A 28 -4.16 -1.21 6.21
N ALA A 29 -3.63 -1.23 4.99
CA ALA A 29 -4.28 -0.63 3.83
C ALA A 29 -5.60 -1.32 3.48
N ALA A 30 -5.65 -2.65 3.44
CA ALA A 30 -6.87 -3.40 3.19
C ALA A 30 -7.95 -3.09 4.23
N PHE A 31 -7.56 -3.01 5.50
CA PHE A 31 -8.47 -2.64 6.59
C PHE A 31 -8.93 -1.17 6.49
N ASP A 32 -8.03 -0.24 6.19
CA ASP A 32 -8.38 1.17 5.99
C ASP A 32 -9.41 1.33 4.87
N TYR A 33 -9.15 0.74 3.71
CA TYR A 33 -10.04 0.86 2.56
C TYR A 33 -11.39 0.16 2.79
N THR A 34 -11.40 -0.94 3.55
CA THR A 34 -12.65 -1.58 3.98
C THR A 34 -13.47 -0.65 4.89
N LEU A 35 -12.80 0.03 5.82
CA LEU A 35 -13.47 0.99 6.71
C LEU A 35 -14.06 2.18 5.93
N LEU A 36 -13.35 2.68 4.91
CA LEU A 36 -13.86 3.72 4.03
C LEU A 36 -15.00 3.23 3.12
N ALA A 37 -14.93 1.99 2.64
CA ALA A 37 -16.00 1.39 1.85
C ALA A 37 -17.31 1.27 2.64
N LEU A 38 -17.22 1.06 3.96
CA LEU A 38 -18.37 0.92 4.86
C LEU A 38 -18.73 2.22 5.60
N SER A 39 -18.09 3.34 5.28
CA SER A 39 -18.23 4.57 6.06
C SER A 39 -19.60 5.22 5.86
N ASN A 40 -20.39 5.35 6.93
CA ASN A 40 -21.66 6.09 6.89
C ASN A 40 -21.61 7.43 7.63
N VAL A 41 -20.48 7.73 8.28
CA VAL A 41 -20.28 8.90 9.15
C VAL A 41 -18.83 9.38 9.08
N LEU A 42 -18.62 10.68 9.24
CA LEU A 42 -17.33 11.34 9.01
C LEU A 42 -16.18 10.80 9.87
N TRP A 43 -16.44 10.40 11.12
CA TRP A 43 -15.39 9.91 12.00
C TRP A 43 -14.73 8.61 11.49
N MET A 44 -15.46 7.78 10.75
CA MET A 44 -14.90 6.55 10.14
C MET A 44 -13.83 6.89 9.11
N LEU A 45 -14.02 7.99 8.37
CA LEU A 45 -13.02 8.49 7.42
C LEU A 45 -11.75 8.93 8.13
N TYR A 46 -11.87 9.65 9.25
CA TYR A 46 -10.70 10.04 10.06
C TYR A 46 -9.96 8.84 10.61
N LEU A 47 -10.69 7.85 11.13
CA LEU A 47 -10.09 6.61 11.62
C LEU A 47 -9.32 5.89 10.49
N GLY A 48 -9.91 5.77 9.31
CA GLY A 48 -9.25 5.18 8.14
C GLY A 48 -7.97 5.93 7.76
N ARG A 49 -7.98 7.27 7.78
CA ARG A 49 -6.78 8.09 7.50
C ARG A 49 -5.68 7.95 8.55
N ILE A 50 -6.04 7.76 9.82
CA ILE A 50 -5.07 7.48 10.89
C ILE A 50 -4.41 6.13 10.63
N ILE A 51 -5.19 5.09 10.37
CA ILE A 51 -4.70 3.74 10.07
C ILE A 51 -3.76 3.77 8.87
N SER A 52 -4.23 4.33 7.76
CA SER A 52 -3.44 4.50 6.54
C SER A 52 -2.14 5.31 6.76
N GLY A 53 -2.18 6.27 7.68
CA GLY A 53 -1.02 7.04 8.10
C GLY A 53 0.01 6.22 8.87
N ILE A 54 -0.45 5.31 9.74
CA ILE A 54 0.37 4.43 10.57
C ILE A 54 0.87 3.22 9.77
N THR A 55 0.17 2.76 8.75
CA THR A 55 0.52 1.55 8.00
C THR A 55 1.07 1.84 6.60
N GLY A 56 0.99 3.09 6.13
CA GLY A 56 1.40 3.53 4.80
C GLY A 56 2.91 3.68 4.61
N ALA A 57 3.67 2.59 4.77
CA ALA A 57 5.10 2.51 4.45
C ALA A 57 5.41 1.66 3.21
N THR A 58 4.40 1.22 2.46
CA THR A 58 4.52 0.23 1.38
C THR A 58 5.57 0.59 0.33
N GLY A 59 5.70 1.87 -0.04
CA GLY A 59 6.71 2.30 -1.02
C GLY A 59 8.14 2.18 -0.51
N ALA A 60 8.41 2.59 0.74
CA ALA A 60 9.72 2.45 1.36
C ALA A 60 10.10 0.98 1.56
N VAL A 61 9.14 0.16 1.99
CA VAL A 61 9.34 -1.29 2.16
C VAL A 61 9.60 -1.97 0.82
N ALA A 62 8.83 -1.67 -0.23
CA ALA A 62 9.03 -2.23 -1.57
C ALA A 62 10.41 -1.84 -2.15
N ALA A 63 10.81 -0.57 -2.04
CA ALA A 63 12.13 -0.10 -2.44
C ALA A 63 13.25 -0.87 -1.72
N SER A 64 13.04 -1.15 -0.44
CA SER A 64 14.00 -1.84 0.40
C SER A 64 14.07 -3.35 0.13
N VAL A 65 12.94 -3.99 -0.23
CA VAL A 65 12.93 -5.37 -0.74
C VAL A 65 13.71 -5.47 -2.05
N VAL A 66 13.52 -4.53 -2.98
CA VAL A 66 14.29 -4.47 -4.22
C VAL A 66 15.79 -4.31 -3.91
N ALA A 67 16.17 -3.43 -2.99
CA ALA A 67 17.56 -3.23 -2.63
C ALA A 67 18.24 -4.50 -2.07
N ASP A 68 17.52 -5.25 -1.23
CA ASP A 68 18.06 -6.42 -0.53
C ASP A 68 18.02 -7.71 -1.34
N SER A 69 17.03 -7.86 -2.24
CA SER A 69 16.80 -9.11 -3.00
C SER A 69 17.40 -9.09 -4.41
N THR A 70 18.00 -7.99 -4.86
CA THR A 70 18.55 -7.85 -6.23
C THR A 70 20.06 -7.64 -6.24
N ALA A 71 20.74 -8.26 -7.21
CA ALA A 71 22.17 -8.06 -7.43
C ALA A 71 22.46 -6.60 -7.81
N VAL A 72 23.64 -6.09 -7.40
CA VAL A 72 24.03 -4.69 -7.60
C VAL A 72 23.98 -4.27 -9.07
N SER A 73 24.37 -5.18 -9.98
CA SER A 73 24.33 -4.94 -11.43
C SER A 73 22.92 -4.78 -12.01
N GLU A 74 21.91 -5.39 -11.39
CA GLU A 74 20.52 -5.39 -11.88
C GLU A 74 19.62 -4.41 -11.12
N ARG A 75 20.09 -3.92 -9.96
CA ARG A 75 19.32 -3.09 -9.04
C ARG A 75 18.72 -1.85 -9.71
N THR A 76 19.47 -1.17 -10.56
CA THR A 76 18.97 0.00 -11.31
C THR A 76 17.78 -0.36 -12.19
N ALA A 77 17.81 -1.50 -12.87
CA ALA A 77 16.70 -1.96 -13.71
C ALA A 77 15.46 -2.30 -12.88
N TRP A 78 15.65 -2.95 -11.72
CA TRP A 78 14.56 -3.26 -10.80
C TRP A 78 13.92 -2.03 -10.17
N PHE A 79 14.72 -1.02 -9.78
CA PHE A 79 14.17 0.28 -9.35
C PHE A 79 13.43 0.99 -10.48
N GLY A 80 13.91 0.88 -11.72
CA GLY A 80 13.19 1.36 -12.91
C GLY A 80 11.82 0.71 -13.07
N ARG A 81 11.73 -0.63 -12.90
CA ARG A 81 10.45 -1.36 -12.92
C ARG A 81 9.52 -0.96 -11.79
N LEU A 82 10.05 -0.79 -10.57
CA LEU A 82 9.28 -0.30 -9.43
C LEU A 82 8.69 1.09 -9.69
N GLY A 83 9.50 2.00 -10.25
CA GLY A 83 9.05 3.33 -10.66
C GLY A 83 7.99 3.29 -11.77
N ALA A 84 8.16 2.43 -12.77
CA ALA A 84 7.19 2.25 -13.85
C ALA A 84 5.84 1.73 -13.31
N ALA A 85 5.86 0.76 -12.38
CA ALA A 85 4.66 0.25 -11.73
C ALA A 85 3.96 1.35 -10.91
N PHE A 86 4.71 2.19 -10.19
CA PHE A 86 4.16 3.33 -9.45
C PHE A 86 3.50 4.35 -10.39
N GLY A 87 4.17 4.69 -11.49
CA GLY A 87 3.62 5.57 -12.52
C GLY A 87 2.35 5.02 -13.16
N ALA A 88 2.33 3.72 -13.49
CA ALA A 88 1.14 3.05 -14.00
C ALA A 88 -0.01 3.10 -12.99
N GLY A 89 0.26 2.87 -11.70
CA GLY A 89 -0.73 3.00 -10.63
C GLY A 89 -1.29 4.43 -10.49
N LEU A 90 -0.45 5.46 -10.65
CA LEU A 90 -0.87 6.87 -10.62
C LEU A 90 -1.77 7.25 -11.80
N ILE A 91 -1.67 6.56 -12.94
CA ILE A 91 -2.52 6.79 -14.11
C ILE A 91 -3.81 5.96 -14.00
N ALA A 92 -3.68 4.66 -13.74
CA ALA A 92 -4.80 3.73 -13.68
C ALA A 92 -5.70 3.99 -12.47
N GLY A 93 -5.13 4.37 -11.33
CA GLY A 93 -5.85 4.60 -10.08
C GLY A 93 -6.95 5.65 -10.20
N PRO A 94 -6.66 6.89 -10.63
CA PRO A 94 -7.68 7.92 -10.85
C PRO A 94 -8.70 7.55 -11.93
N ALA A 95 -8.28 6.87 -13.00
CA ALA A 95 -9.21 6.44 -14.05
C ALA A 95 -10.23 5.42 -13.53
N ILE A 96 -9.75 4.36 -12.87
CA ILE A 96 -10.60 3.32 -12.27
C ILE A 96 -11.45 3.92 -11.14
N GLY A 97 -10.84 4.74 -10.28
CA GLY A 97 -11.52 5.38 -9.15
C GLY A 97 -12.59 6.38 -9.57
N GLY A 98 -12.36 7.16 -10.64
CA GLY A 98 -13.35 8.09 -11.19
C GLY A 98 -14.56 7.35 -11.75
N LEU A 99 -14.32 6.36 -12.62
CA LEU A 99 -15.38 5.54 -13.21
C LEU A 99 -16.19 4.77 -12.16
N ALA A 100 -15.52 4.22 -11.14
CA ALA A 100 -16.19 3.55 -10.03
C ALA A 100 -16.96 4.54 -9.14
N GLY A 101 -16.43 5.75 -8.94
CA GLY A 101 -17.05 6.81 -8.16
C GLY A 101 -18.38 7.31 -8.75
N ASP A 102 -18.49 7.33 -10.08
CA ASP A 102 -19.73 7.68 -10.78
C ASP A 102 -20.86 6.67 -10.49
N ILE A 103 -20.53 5.41 -10.21
CA ILE A 103 -21.50 4.37 -9.83
C ILE A 103 -21.85 4.50 -8.34
N SER A 104 -20.84 4.66 -7.48
CA SER A 104 -21.02 4.87 -6.05
C SER A 104 -19.78 5.50 -5.41
N PRO A 105 -19.93 6.48 -4.50
CA PRO A 105 -18.81 7.06 -3.76
C PRO A 105 -17.98 6.05 -2.96
N HIS A 106 -18.55 4.89 -2.60
CA HIS A 106 -17.86 3.86 -1.83
C HIS A 106 -17.11 2.84 -2.69
N LEU A 107 -17.51 2.67 -3.95
CA LEU A 107 -16.98 1.62 -4.83
C LEU A 107 -15.46 1.74 -5.09
N PRO A 108 -14.87 2.93 -5.24
CA PRO A 108 -13.41 3.05 -5.33
C PRO A 108 -12.67 2.45 -4.13
N PHE A 109 -13.22 2.60 -2.92
CA PHE A 109 -12.64 2.06 -1.70
C PHE A 109 -12.80 0.53 -1.63
N VAL A 110 -13.92 -0.01 -2.11
CA VAL A 110 -14.10 -1.47 -2.24
C VAL A 110 -13.04 -2.07 -3.15
N ILE A 111 -12.84 -1.47 -4.34
CA ILE A 111 -11.82 -1.94 -5.30
C ILE A 111 -10.42 -1.88 -4.66
N ALA A 112 -10.09 -0.76 -4.00
CA ALA A 112 -8.81 -0.61 -3.32
C ALA A 112 -8.61 -1.64 -2.19
N ALA A 113 -9.65 -1.94 -1.42
CA ALA A 113 -9.61 -2.95 -0.36
C ALA A 113 -9.31 -4.35 -0.92
N ILE A 114 -10.00 -4.74 -2.00
CA ILE A 114 -9.79 -6.03 -2.67
C ILE A 114 -8.36 -6.12 -3.23
N LEU A 115 -7.88 -5.10 -3.94
CA LEU A 115 -6.52 -5.10 -4.51
C LEU A 115 -5.44 -5.24 -3.42
N ASN A 116 -5.58 -4.52 -2.31
CA ASN A 116 -4.64 -4.64 -1.19
C ASN A 116 -4.73 -6.01 -0.51
N ALA A 117 -5.93 -6.58 -0.37
CA ALA A 117 -6.12 -7.92 0.18
C ALA A 117 -5.51 -9.00 -0.71
N CYS A 118 -5.71 -8.94 -2.03
CA CYS A 118 -5.07 -9.84 -2.99
C CYS A 118 -3.53 -9.74 -2.93
N THR A 119 -3.01 -8.51 -2.92
CA THR A 119 -1.55 -8.29 -2.81
C THR A 119 -1.00 -8.81 -1.49
N PHE A 120 -1.74 -8.63 -0.38
CA PHE A 120 -1.37 -9.22 0.91
C PHE A 120 -1.27 -10.74 0.82
N LEU A 121 -2.26 -11.42 0.21
CA LEU A 121 -2.26 -12.86 0.05
C LEU A 121 -1.09 -13.34 -0.83
N GLU A 122 -0.83 -12.66 -1.95
CA GLU A 122 0.32 -12.96 -2.81
C GLU A 122 1.63 -12.88 -2.03
N VAL A 123 1.86 -11.79 -1.29
CA VAL A 123 3.06 -11.63 -0.46
C VAL A 123 3.10 -12.63 0.69
N PHE A 124 1.95 -13.03 1.24
CA PHE A 124 1.89 -13.98 2.34
C PHE A 124 2.29 -15.40 1.90
N PHE A 125 1.88 -15.82 0.70
CA PHE A 125 2.14 -17.16 0.18
C PHE A 125 3.44 -17.30 -0.62
N ILE A 126 3.86 -16.26 -1.35
CA ILE A 126 5.00 -16.32 -2.28
C ILE A 126 6.31 -15.90 -1.61
N PHE A 127 6.25 -14.92 -0.69
CA PHE A 127 7.37 -14.45 0.13
C PHE A 127 7.36 -15.17 1.48
#